data_AF-A0A392STF3-F1
#
_entry.id   AF-A0A392STF3-F1
#
_cell.length_a   1.000
_cell.length_b   1.000
_cell.length_c   1.000
_cell.angle_alpha   90.00
_cell.angle_beta   90.00
_cell.angle_gamma   90.00
#
_symmetry.space_group_name_H-M   'P 1'
#
loop_
_entity.id
_entity.type
_entity.pdbx_description
1 polymer ?
#
loop_
_entity_poly.entity_id
_entity_poly.type
_entity_poly.pdbx_seq_one_letter_code
_entity_poly.pdbx_strand_id
1 'polypeptide(L)' 'MIKLALKDWHVAHSQNLTSRIDSLKVRLAALDNKGEEEDLLDAELEELHGITSDI' A
#
# COMPACT_ATOMS: atom_id res chain seq x y z
N MET A 1 15.90 28.91 2.85
CA MET A 1 15.00 28.16 3.77
C MET A 1 13.97 27.32 3.00
N ILE A 2 13.16 27.88 2.10
CA ILE A 2 12.11 27.15 1.35
C ILE A 2 12.65 25.91 0.58
N LYS A 3 13.80 26.04 -0.08
CA LYS A 3 14.39 24.95 -0.88
C LYS A 3 14.79 23.71 -0.06
N LEU A 4 15.15 23.91 1.21
CA LEU A 4 15.52 22.81 2.12
C LEU A 4 14.24 22.09 2.59
N ALA A 5 13.23 22.85 3.03
CA ALA A 5 11.94 22.30 3.43
C ALA A 5 11.26 21.49 2.32
N LEU A 6 11.36 21.94 1.05
CA LEU A 6 10.80 21.21 -0.09
C LEU A 6 11.56 19.90 -0.38
N LYS A 7 12.89 19.92 -0.20
CA LYS A 7 13.73 18.71 -0.35
C LYS A 7 13.41 17.70 0.75
N ASP A 8 13.28 18.14 2.00
CA ASP A 8 12.96 17.26 3.12
C ASP A 8 11.54 16.70 3.00
N TRP A 9 10.58 17.51 2.54
CA TRP A 9 9.22 17.05 2.21
C TRP A 9 9.25 15.99 1.11
N HIS A 10 9.94 16.23 -0.01
CA HIS A 10 10.05 15.26 -1.10
C HIS A 10 10.75 13.98 -0.64
N VAL A 11 11.79 14.08 0.18
CA VAL A 11 12.51 12.91 0.70
C VAL A 11 11.58 12.11 1.63
N ALA A 12 10.93 12.74 2.60
CA ALA A 12 10.02 12.05 3.53
C ALA A 12 8.77 11.47 2.85
N HIS A 13 8.31 12.08 1.75
CA HIS A 13 7.05 11.73 1.10
C HIS A 13 7.23 10.83 -0.13
N SER A 14 8.42 10.82 -0.75
CA SER A 14 8.72 10.00 -1.93
C SER A 14 9.70 8.87 -1.65
N GLN A 15 10.60 9.02 -0.66
CA GLN A 15 11.33 7.84 -0.18
C GLN A 15 10.34 6.88 0.45
N ASN A 16 10.51 5.59 0.19
CA ASN A 16 9.60 4.53 0.64
C ASN A 16 8.27 4.42 -0.14
N LEU A 17 7.92 5.33 -1.07
CA LEU A 17 6.70 5.15 -1.87
C LEU A 17 6.74 3.85 -2.69
N THR A 18 7.88 3.56 -3.35
CA THR A 18 8.06 2.29 -4.08
C THR A 18 7.98 1.09 -3.16
N SER A 19 8.61 1.14 -1.99
CA SER A 19 8.59 0.03 -1.02
C SER A 19 7.20 -0.17 -0.39
N ARG A 20 6.42 0.90 -0.17
CA ARG A 20 5.02 0.84 0.24
C ARG A 20 4.18 0.18 -0.85
N ILE A 21 4.35 0.61 -2.10
CA ILE A 21 3.67 0.01 -3.26
C ILE A 21 4.02 -1.48 -3.38
N ASP A 22 5.28 -1.86 -3.22
CA ASP A 22 5.70 -3.26 -3.29
C ASP A 22 5.08 -4.09 -2.15
N SER A 23 5.02 -3.53 -0.94
CA SER A 23 4.32 -4.17 0.18
C SER A 23 2.81 -4.34 -0.07
N LEU A 24 2.16 -3.32 -0.65
CA LEU A 24 0.74 -3.38 -1.00
C LEU A 24 0.48 -4.42 -2.10
N LYS A 25 1.36 -4.54 -3.09
CA LYS A 25 1.27 -5.59 -4.12
C LYS A 25 1.36 -6.99 -3.53
N VAL A 26 2.25 -7.21 -2.57
CA VAL A 26 2.37 -8.51 -1.89
C VAL A 26 1.11 -8.86 -1.12
N ARG A 27 0.55 -7.92 -0.36
CA ARG A 27 -0.72 -8.11 0.37
C ARG A 27 -1.88 -8.39 -0.58
N LEU A 28 -1.98 -7.61 -1.67
CA LEU A 28 -3.01 -7.79 -2.70
C LEU A 28 -2.93 -9.17 -3.34
N ALA A 29 -1.74 -9.62 -3.74
CA ALA A 29 -1.54 -10.94 -4.35
C ALA A 29 -1.89 -12.08 -3.38
N ALA A 30 -1.65 -11.92 -2.08
CA ALA A 30 -2.04 -12.90 -1.07
C ALA A 30 -3.56 -13.02 -0.95
N LEU A 31 -4.27 -11.89 -0.92
CA LEU A 31 -5.74 -11.87 -0.87
C LEU A 31 -6.37 -12.40 -2.16
N ASP A 32 -5.79 -12.08 -3.32
CA ASP A 32 -6.23 -12.57 -4.62
C ASP A 32 -6.13 -14.11 -4.70
N ASN A 33 -4.96 -14.67 -4.39
CA ASN A 33 -4.75 -16.12 -4.36
C ASN A 33 -5.67 -16.80 -3.34
N LYS A 34 -5.88 -16.18 -2.18
CA LYS A 34 -6.77 -16.73 -1.16
C LYS A 34 -8.22 -16.75 -1.63
N GLY A 35 -8.70 -15.68 -2.26
CA GLY A 35 -10.06 -15.59 -2.80
C GLY A 35 -10.34 -16.56 -3.96
N GLU A 36 -9.30 -17.01 -4.67
CA GLU A 36 -9.41 -18.08 -5.66
C GLU A 36 -9.56 -19.48 -5.01
N GLU A 37 -8.98 -19.69 -3.83
CA GLU A 37 -8.97 -20.97 -3.12
C GLU A 37 -10.15 -21.12 -2.14
N GLU A 38 -10.53 -20.05 -1.43
CA GLU A 38 -11.58 -20.03 -0.41
C GLU A 38 -12.28 -18.67 -0.28
N ASP A 39 -13.45 -18.65 0.37
CA ASP A 39 -14.17 -17.41 0.63
C ASP A 39 -13.38 -16.52 1.59
N LEU A 40 -13.14 -15.27 1.19
CA LEU A 40 -12.49 -14.26 2.03
C LEU A 40 -13.36 -13.88 3.24
N LEU A 41 -12.70 -13.63 4.37
CA LEU A 41 -13.36 -13.09 5.55
C LEU A 41 -13.76 -11.61 5.32
N ASP A 42 -14.76 -11.13 6.06
CA ASP A 42 -15.21 -9.72 5.97
C ASP A 42 -14.05 -8.73 6.20
N ALA A 43 -13.15 -9.02 7.13
CA ALA A 43 -11.97 -8.20 7.40
C ALA A 43 -10.97 -8.17 6.23
N GLU A 44 -10.86 -9.28 5.49
CA GLU A 44 -9.97 -9.41 4.33
C GLU A 44 -10.56 -8.70 3.10
N LEU A 45 -11.88 -8.74 2.95
CA LEU A 45 -12.59 -7.93 1.96
C LEU A 45 -12.47 -6.43 2.25
N GLU A 46 -12.58 -6.04 3.52
CA GLU A 46 -12.36 -4.64 3.93
C GLU A 46 -10.93 -4.19 3.61
N GLU A 47 -9.93 -5.03 3.89
CA GLU A 47 -8.54 -4.78 3.51
C GLU A 47 -8.36 -4.67 1.99
N LEU A 48 -8.95 -5.59 1.23
CA LEU A 48 -8.89 -5.62 -0.24
C LEU A 48 -9.43 -4.32 -0.84
N HIS A 49 -10.57 -3.84 -0.34
CA HIS A 49 -11.18 -2.58 -0.77
C HIS A 49 -10.37 -1.35 -0.31
N GLY A 50 -9.73 -1.43 0.86
CA GLY A 50 -8.94 -0.34 1.45
C GLY A 50 -7.51 -0.20 0.90
N ILE A 51 -6.95 -1.24 0.26
CA ILE A 51 -5.53 -1.33 -0.12
C ILE A 51 -5.06 -0.16 -1.02
N THR A 52 -5.96 0.43 -1.81
CA THR A 52 -5.64 1.58 -2.67
C THR A 52 -5.58 2.91 -1.91
N SER A 53 -6.18 2.99 -0.72
CA SER A 53 -6.13 4.16 0.16
C SER A 53 -4.80 4.26 0.92
N ASP A 54 -4.03 3.17 0.99
CA ASP A 54 -2.72 3.09 1.64
C ASP A 54 -1.57 3.67 0.76
N ILE A 55 -1.86 4.18 -0.44
CA ILE A 55 -0.91 4.86 -1.34
C ILE A 55 -0.88 6.36 -1.02
#